data_AF-G2E2W7-F1
#
_entry.id   AF-G2E2W7-F1
#
_cell.length_a   1.000
_cell.length_b   1.000
_cell.length_c   1.000
_cell.angle_alpha   90.00
_cell.angle_beta   90.00
_cell.angle_gamma   90.00
#
_symmetry.space_group_name_H-M   'P 1'
#
loop_
_entity.id
_entity.type
_entity.pdbx_description
1 polymer ?
#
loop_
_entity_poly.entity_id
_entity_poly.type
_entity_poly.pdbx_seq_one_letter_code
_entity_poly.pdbx_strand_id
1 'polypeptide(L)'
;MAFSSASITKAPFALSKILTDNGKEFTDRFCATGERSPTGQHRFDQVCAQHAIEHRLTKPRTPQTNGMVERFNGRIAEVLATTRFDSSQSLEQSITRYVQVYNQHIPQKALGHIAPIQALTDWAEKRPELFKKRVYNLQGLDTSRKPWRRSERLTRWA
;
A
#
# COMPACT_ATOMS: atom_id res chain seq x y z
N MET A 1 -7.59 5.39 -13.38
CA MET A 1 -8.47 4.74 -12.38
C MET A 1 -8.26 3.22 -12.22
N ALA A 2 -7.23 2.61 -12.83
CA ALA A 2 -6.92 1.18 -12.65
C ALA A 2 -6.10 0.85 -11.38
N PHE A 3 -5.64 1.88 -10.65
CA PHE A 3 -4.66 1.75 -9.57
C PHE A 3 -5.22 1.03 -8.32
N SER A 4 -6.47 1.29 -7.95
CA SER A 4 -7.04 0.78 -6.68
C SER A 4 -7.30 -0.73 -6.72
N SER A 5 -7.95 -1.25 -7.77
CA SER A 5 -8.22 -2.70 -7.90
C SER A 5 -6.94 -3.52 -8.09
N ALA A 6 -5.99 -3.01 -8.87
CA ALA A 6 -4.69 -3.65 -9.05
C ALA A 6 -3.92 -3.78 -7.73
N SER A 7 -3.95 -2.74 -6.89
CA SER A 7 -3.28 -2.74 -5.58
C SER A 7 -3.92 -3.73 -4.61
N ILE A 8 -5.26 -3.80 -4.56
CA ILE A 8 -6.01 -4.76 -3.73
C ILE A 8 -5.68 -6.22 -4.11
N THR A 9 -5.53 -6.48 -5.41
CA THR A 9 -5.22 -7.80 -5.94
C THR A 9 -3.78 -8.21 -5.67
N LYS A 10 -2.84 -7.25 -5.73
CA LYS A 10 -1.40 -7.48 -5.51
C LYS A 10 -1.02 -7.60 -4.03
N ALA A 11 -1.81 -7.03 -3.11
CA ALA A 11 -1.53 -7.12 -1.68
C ALA A 11 -1.39 -8.60 -1.21
N PRO A 12 -0.36 -8.96 -0.43
CA PRO A 12 -0.14 -10.34 0.00
C PRO A 12 -1.06 -10.77 1.16
N PHE A 13 -1.78 -9.83 1.76
CA PHE A 13 -2.72 -10.04 2.87
C PHE A 13 -4.13 -9.56 2.53
N ALA A 14 -5.10 -9.96 3.34
CA ALA A 14 -6.47 -9.46 3.24
C ALA A 14 -6.56 -8.01 3.72
N LEU A 15 -6.99 -7.11 2.85
CA LEU A 15 -7.28 -5.72 3.21
C LEU A 15 -8.69 -5.67 3.79
N SER A 16 -8.82 -5.15 5.01
CA SER A 16 -10.13 -4.91 5.63
C SER A 16 -10.51 -3.44 5.61
N LYS A 17 -9.53 -2.54 5.62
CA LYS A 17 -9.71 -1.10 5.78
C LYS A 17 -8.72 -0.34 4.91
N ILE A 18 -9.19 0.74 4.28
CA ILE A 18 -8.35 1.73 3.59
C ILE A 18 -8.64 3.10 4.19
N LEU A 19 -7.57 3.84 4.48
CA LEU A 19 -7.65 5.22 4.97
C LEU A 19 -7.11 6.16 3.89
N THR A 20 -7.92 7.11 3.45
CA THR A 20 -7.48 8.18 2.54
C THR A 20 -7.72 9.54 3.16
N ASP A 21 -7.11 10.57 2.58
CA ASP A 21 -7.53 11.93 2.85
C ASP A 21 -8.90 12.22 2.21
N ASN A 22 -9.35 13.46 2.36
CA ASN A 22 -10.63 13.89 1.83
C ASN A 22 -10.48 14.48 0.40
N GLY A 23 -9.44 14.09 -0.34
CA GLY A 23 -9.24 14.49 -1.73
C GLY A 23 -10.42 14.05 -2.60
N LYS A 24 -10.73 14.86 -3.62
CA LYS A 24 -11.83 14.60 -4.57
C LYS A 24 -11.63 13.32 -5.40
N GLU A 25 -10.39 12.85 -5.47
CA GLU A 25 -10.01 11.58 -6.10
C GLU A 25 -10.38 10.34 -5.28
N PHE A 26 -10.72 10.48 -3.99
CA PHE A 26 -11.07 9.36 -3.10
C PHE A 26 -12.49 9.45 -2.58
N THR A 27 -13.04 10.65 -2.43
CA THR A 27 -14.39 10.85 -1.90
C THR A 27 -15.08 12.02 -2.56
N ASP A 28 -16.41 12.02 -2.48
CA ASP A 28 -17.27 13.07 -2.97
C ASP A 28 -17.77 14.00 -1.84
N ARG A 29 -17.13 13.92 -0.66
CA ARG A 29 -17.41 14.69 0.56
C ARG A 29 -17.29 16.21 0.38
N PHE A 30 -16.29 16.67 -0.36
CA PHE A 30 -16.09 18.09 -0.65
C PHE A 30 -16.54 18.40 -2.08
N CYS A 31 -17.56 19.25 -2.21
CA CYS A 31 -18.09 19.72 -3.49
C CYS A 31 -18.02 21.26 -3.56
N ALA A 32 -18.23 21.83 -4.75
CA ALA A 32 -18.18 23.28 -4.95
C ALA A 32 -19.16 24.05 -4.04
N THR A 33 -20.21 23.38 -3.56
CA THR A 33 -21.24 23.90 -2.65
C THR A 33 -20.93 23.74 -1.16
N GLY A 34 -19.78 23.16 -0.79
CA GLY A 34 -19.36 22.99 0.61
C GLY A 34 -19.03 21.56 1.02
N GLU A 35 -19.15 21.27 2.31
CA GLU A 35 -18.96 19.93 2.88
C GLU A 35 -20.29 19.18 2.95
N ARG A 36 -20.29 17.91 2.56
CA ARG A 36 -21.42 17.00 2.73
C ARG A 36 -20.97 15.64 3.25
N SER A 37 -21.90 14.86 3.79
CA SER A 37 -21.63 13.46 4.12
C SER A 37 -21.24 12.69 2.84
N PRO A 38 -20.20 11.82 2.89
CA PRO A 38 -19.83 10.97 1.76
C PRO A 38 -21.02 10.13 1.32
N THR A 39 -21.32 10.07 0.02
CA THR A 39 -22.51 9.34 -0.45
C THR A 39 -22.28 7.85 -0.61
N GLY A 40 -21.01 7.41 -0.63
CA GLY A 40 -20.64 6.06 -1.02
C GLY A 40 -20.76 5.78 -2.52
N GLN A 41 -21.18 6.77 -3.32
CA GLN A 41 -21.30 6.64 -4.78
C GLN A 41 -20.03 7.06 -5.52
N HIS A 42 -19.02 7.56 -4.81
CA HIS A 42 -17.74 7.82 -5.42
C HIS A 42 -17.14 6.51 -5.95
N ARG A 43 -16.48 6.54 -7.10
CA ARG A 43 -15.94 5.31 -7.73
C ARG A 43 -15.00 4.54 -6.80
N PHE A 44 -14.26 5.24 -5.96
CA PHE A 44 -13.37 4.61 -4.98
C PHE A 44 -14.15 3.89 -3.87
N ASP A 45 -15.24 4.49 -3.37
CA ASP A 45 -16.15 3.86 -2.39
C ASP A 45 -16.75 2.58 -2.96
N GLN A 46 -17.22 2.62 -4.22
CA GLN A 46 -17.81 1.47 -4.90
C GLN A 46 -16.80 0.32 -5.06
N VAL A 47 -15.55 0.61 -5.44
CA VAL A 47 -14.49 -0.42 -5.53
C VAL A 47 -14.18 -1.00 -4.16
N CYS A 48 -14.11 -0.19 -3.10
CA CYS A 48 -13.90 -0.69 -1.74
C CYS A 48 -15.06 -1.59 -1.30
N ALA A 49 -16.31 -1.19 -1.53
CA ALA A 49 -17.50 -1.96 -1.21
C ALA A 49 -17.54 -3.32 -1.95
N GLN A 50 -17.20 -3.35 -3.24
CA GLN A 50 -17.11 -4.59 -4.04
C GLN A 50 -16.11 -5.60 -3.47
N HIS A 51 -15.04 -5.12 -2.82
CA HIS A 51 -14.03 -5.96 -2.19
C HIS A 51 -14.23 -6.16 -0.68
N ALA A 52 -15.39 -5.74 -0.13
CA ALA A 52 -15.69 -5.77 1.30
C ALA A 52 -14.63 -5.05 2.17
N ILE A 53 -14.08 -3.95 1.64
CA ILE A 53 -13.12 -3.08 2.31
C ILE A 53 -13.85 -1.87 2.87
N GLU A 54 -13.68 -1.61 4.15
CA GLU A 54 -14.19 -0.39 4.78
C GLU A 54 -13.31 0.80 4.35
N HIS A 55 -13.91 1.77 3.66
CA HIS A 55 -13.24 3.03 3.32
C HIS A 55 -13.42 4.05 4.45
N ARG A 56 -12.30 4.55 4.98
CA ARG A 56 -12.24 5.57 6.04
C ARG A 56 -11.59 6.82 5.50
N LEU A 57 -12.13 7.97 5.91
CA LEU A 57 -11.54 9.27 5.63
C LEU A 57 -10.81 9.79 6.86
N THR A 58 -9.69 10.49 6.66
CA THR A 58 -9.07 11.26 7.73
C THR A 58 -10.05 12.31 8.26
N LYS A 59 -9.97 12.61 9.56
CA LYS A 59 -10.74 13.71 10.12
C LYS A 59 -10.26 15.03 9.49
N PRO A 60 -11.16 15.97 9.17
CA PRO A 60 -10.76 17.29 8.70
C PRO A 60 -9.74 17.92 9.67
N ARG A 61 -8.70 18.57 9.11
CA ARG A 61 -7.65 19.25 9.89
C ARG A 61 -6.82 18.33 10.81
N THR A 62 -6.60 17.07 10.42
CA THR A 62 -5.69 16.15 11.13
C THR A 62 -4.41 15.83 10.34
N PRO A 63 -3.43 16.75 10.30
CA PRO A 63 -2.22 16.60 9.48
C PRO A 63 -1.38 15.36 9.82
N GLN A 64 -1.46 14.87 11.06
CA GLN A 64 -0.66 13.73 11.52
C GLN A 64 -1.05 12.41 10.85
N THR A 65 -2.33 12.24 10.47
CA THR A 65 -2.85 10.97 9.96
C THR A 65 -2.26 10.60 8.60
N ASN A 66 -1.82 11.60 7.83
CA ASN A 66 -1.28 11.43 6.48
C ASN A 66 0.26 11.50 6.44
N GLY A 67 0.93 11.70 7.58
CA GLY A 67 2.35 12.00 7.62
C GLY A 67 3.28 10.90 7.08
N MET A 68 2.83 9.64 7.06
CA MET A 68 3.60 8.54 6.47
C MET A 68 3.68 8.63 4.94
N VAL A 69 2.53 8.83 4.28
CA VAL A 69 2.50 8.96 2.81
C VAL A 69 3.09 10.29 2.38
N GLU A 70 2.88 11.37 3.14
CA GLU A 70 3.50 12.67 2.87
C GLU A 70 5.03 12.59 2.95
N ARG A 71 5.58 11.88 3.94
CA ARG A 71 7.03 11.67 4.04
C ARG A 71 7.55 10.85 2.85
N PHE A 72 6.84 9.79 2.45
CA PHE A 72 7.21 9.00 1.28
C PHE A 72 7.21 9.86 0.01
N ASN A 73 6.14 10.62 -0.22
CA ASN A 73 5.96 11.49 -1.37
C ASN A 73 6.99 12.62 -1.41
N GLY A 74 7.26 13.26 -0.27
CA GLY A 74 8.27 14.30 -0.16
C GLY A 74 9.67 13.77 -0.51
N ARG A 75 10.02 12.57 -0.01
CA ARG A 75 11.32 11.97 -0.26
C ARG A 75 11.53 11.59 -1.72
N ILE A 76 10.53 11.04 -2.41
CA ILE A 76 10.64 10.78 -3.85
C ILE A 76 10.66 12.10 -4.64
N ALA A 77 9.90 13.12 -4.22
CA ALA A 77 9.91 14.43 -4.87
C ALA A 77 11.30 15.09 -4.80
N GLU A 78 12.01 14.98 -3.67
CA GLU A 78 13.42 15.42 -3.54
C GLU A 78 14.32 14.71 -4.57
N VAL A 79 14.21 13.39 -4.68
CA VAL A 79 14.99 12.61 -5.66
C VAL A 79 14.70 13.07 -7.09
N LEU A 80 13.42 13.23 -7.42
CA LEU A 80 12.99 13.68 -8.75
C LEU A 80 13.43 15.11 -9.05
N ALA A 81 13.43 16.02 -8.08
CA ALA A 81 13.85 17.41 -8.26
C ALA A 81 15.35 17.56 -8.59
N THR A 82 16.18 16.61 -8.17
CA THR A 82 17.63 16.64 -8.40
C THR A 82 18.05 15.99 -9.72
N THR A 83 17.12 15.36 -10.45
CA THR A 83 17.41 14.58 -11.65
C THR A 83 16.73 15.18 -12.88
N ARG A 84 17.46 15.38 -13.98
CA ARG A 84 16.85 15.66 -15.28
C ARG A 84 16.58 14.35 -16.01
N PHE A 85 15.40 14.25 -16.61
CA PHE A 85 14.98 13.05 -17.34
C PHE A 85 14.88 13.36 -18.83
N ASP A 86 15.56 12.54 -19.63
CA ASP A 86 15.54 12.67 -21.09
C ASP A 86 14.31 11.97 -21.73
N SER A 87 13.58 11.17 -20.94
CA SER A 87 12.39 10.46 -21.39
C SER A 87 11.44 10.10 -20.24
N SER A 88 10.18 9.82 -20.58
CA SER A 88 9.19 9.28 -19.64
C SER A 88 9.60 7.91 -19.08
N GLN A 89 10.29 7.10 -19.90
CA GLN A 89 10.82 5.80 -19.48
C GLN A 89 11.90 5.94 -18.40
N SER A 90 12.79 6.93 -18.53
CA SER A 90 13.81 7.21 -17.51
C SER A 90 13.17 7.64 -16.18
N LEU A 91 12.12 8.47 -16.23
CA LEU A 91 11.34 8.83 -15.05
C LEU A 91 10.69 7.62 -14.39
N GLU A 92 10.03 6.75 -15.16
CA GLU A 92 9.39 5.53 -14.65
C GLU A 92 10.41 4.58 -14.00
N GLN A 93 11.58 4.40 -14.61
CA GLN A 93 12.66 3.59 -14.07
C GLN A 93 13.16 4.13 -12.73
N SER A 94 13.36 5.46 -12.64
CA SER A 94 13.78 6.11 -11.40
C SER A 94 12.75 5.99 -10.28
N ILE A 95 11.46 6.18 -10.59
CA ILE A 95 10.37 5.96 -9.62
C ILE A 95 10.35 4.50 -9.17
N THR A 96 10.42 3.56 -10.11
CA THR A 96 10.42 2.11 -9.81
C THR A 96 11.60 1.73 -8.93
N ARG A 97 12.79 2.23 -9.26
CA ARG A 97 14.01 2.00 -8.48
C ARG A 97 13.89 2.57 -7.07
N TYR A 98 13.35 3.77 -6.93
CA TYR A 98 13.13 4.37 -5.62
C TYR A 98 12.16 3.53 -4.77
N VAL A 99 11.04 3.09 -5.33
CA VAL A 99 10.08 2.22 -4.63
C VAL A 99 10.74 0.92 -4.15
N GLN A 100 11.62 0.32 -4.97
CA GLN A 100 12.37 -0.87 -4.58
C GLN A 100 13.30 -0.58 -3.41
N VAL A 101 14.14 0.45 -3.51
CA VAL A 101 15.09 0.84 -2.46
C VAL A 101 14.35 1.17 -1.15
N TYR A 102 13.25 1.92 -1.24
CA TYR A 102 12.42 2.26 -0.09
C TYR A 102 11.88 1.00 0.62
N ASN A 103 11.30 0.07 -0.13
CA ASN A 103 10.68 -1.13 0.45
C ASN A 103 11.70 -2.16 0.94
N GLN A 104 12.87 -2.25 0.31
CA GLN A 104 13.87 -3.28 0.59
C GLN A 104 14.96 -2.84 1.57
N HIS A 105 15.34 -1.57 1.55
CA HIS A 105 16.58 -1.12 2.18
C HIS A 105 16.42 0.05 3.15
N ILE A 106 15.42 0.92 2.99
CA ILE A 106 15.28 2.11 3.85
C ILE A 106 14.51 1.77 5.13
N PRO A 107 15.15 1.78 6.32
CA PRO A 107 14.46 1.49 7.55
C PRO A 107 13.48 2.60 7.95
N GLN A 108 12.31 2.23 8.45
CA GLN A 108 11.28 3.19 8.84
C GLN A 108 11.16 3.29 10.36
N LYS A 109 11.23 4.50 10.90
CA LYS A 109 11.02 4.75 12.34
C LYS A 109 9.68 4.20 12.84
N ALA A 110 8.61 4.36 12.04
CA ALA A 110 7.28 3.85 12.37
C ALA A 110 7.19 2.32 12.44
N LEU A 111 8.16 1.61 11.86
CA LEU A 111 8.25 0.14 11.89
C LEU A 111 9.28 -0.34 12.92
N GLY A 112 9.85 0.54 13.74
CA GLY A 112 10.91 0.18 14.69
C GLY A 112 12.30 0.10 14.04
N HIS A 113 12.59 0.98 13.08
CA HIS A 113 13.89 1.05 12.39
C HIS A 113 14.23 -0.20 11.57
N ILE A 114 13.23 -0.85 10.98
CA ILE A 114 13.39 -1.92 9.98
C ILE A 114 12.79 -1.53 8.63
N ALA A 115 13.26 -2.16 7.56
CA ALA A 115 12.73 -1.95 6.21
C ALA A 115 11.31 -2.53 6.07
N PRO A 116 10.45 -1.98 5.19
CA PRO A 116 9.09 -2.47 4.99
C PRO A 116 8.98 -3.96 4.66
N ILE A 117 9.89 -4.50 3.84
CA ILE A 117 9.88 -5.93 3.50
C ILE A 117 10.17 -6.83 4.72
N GLN A 118 11.03 -6.37 5.63
CA GLN A 118 11.33 -7.10 6.86
C GLN A 118 10.10 -7.12 7.76
N ALA A 119 9.45 -5.98 7.97
CA ALA A 119 8.22 -5.90 8.75
C ALA A 119 7.11 -6.80 8.19
N LEU A 120 6.96 -6.85 6.86
CA LEU A 120 6.00 -7.75 6.20
C LEU A 120 6.34 -9.23 6.41
N THR A 121 7.62 -9.58 6.38
CA THR A 121 8.08 -10.97 6.61
C THR A 121 7.82 -11.39 8.06
N ASP A 122 8.22 -10.55 9.02
CA ASP A 122 7.97 -10.78 10.45
C ASP A 122 6.48 -10.91 10.76
N TRP A 123 5.63 -10.11 10.10
CA TRP A 123 4.17 -10.21 10.26
C TRP A 123 3.60 -11.48 9.65
N ALA A 124 4.12 -11.93 8.50
CA ALA A 124 3.70 -13.18 7.88
C ALA A 124 4.04 -14.40 8.73
N GLU A 125 5.16 -14.36 9.47
CA GLU A 125 5.53 -15.40 10.43
C GLU A 125 4.67 -15.38 11.69
N LYS A 126 4.41 -14.18 12.24
CA LYS A 126 3.64 -14.03 13.49
C LYS A 126 2.13 -14.23 13.32
N ARG A 127 1.59 -13.87 12.15
CA ARG A 127 0.15 -13.90 11.83
C ARG A 127 -0.11 -14.44 10.42
N PRO A 128 0.21 -15.72 10.16
CA PRO A 128 0.09 -16.31 8.84
C PRO A 128 -1.36 -16.36 8.33
N GLU A 129 -2.35 -16.37 9.22
CA GLU A 129 -3.78 -16.38 8.89
C GLU A 129 -4.26 -15.13 8.14
N LEU A 130 -3.54 -14.01 8.26
CA LEU A 130 -3.87 -12.76 7.58
C LEU A 130 -3.35 -12.72 6.13
N PHE A 131 -2.42 -13.61 5.78
CA PHE A 131 -1.75 -13.63 4.49
C PHE A 131 -2.39 -14.63 3.53
N LYS A 132 -2.69 -14.16 2.32
CA LYS A 132 -3.23 -14.98 1.20
C LYS A 132 -2.15 -15.40 0.21
N LYS A 133 -0.97 -14.77 0.27
CA LYS A 133 0.22 -15.08 -0.53
C LYS A 133 1.45 -15.01 0.36
N ARG A 134 2.49 -15.78 0.04
CA ARG A 134 3.78 -15.62 0.72
C ARG A 134 4.37 -14.26 0.35
N VAL A 135 5.03 -13.65 1.31
CA VAL A 135 5.87 -12.48 1.09
C VAL A 135 7.20 -12.98 0.51
N TYR A 136 7.54 -12.55 -0.71
CA TYR A 136 8.82 -12.86 -1.34
C TYR A 136 9.57 -11.57 -1.63
N ASN A 137 10.90 -11.62 -1.57
CA ASN A 137 11.79 -10.52 -1.94
C ASN A 137 12.43 -10.75 -3.33
N LEU A 138 11.65 -11.10 -4.36
CA LEU A 138 12.18 -11.42 -5.70
C LEU A 138 11.47 -10.66 -6.83
N GLN A 139 12.23 -10.28 -7.86
CA GLN A 139 11.83 -9.56 -9.09
C GLN A 139 11.01 -10.42 -10.11
N GLY A 140 10.33 -11.49 -9.67
CA GLY A 140 9.66 -12.44 -10.58
C GLY A 140 8.15 -12.26 -10.69
N LEU A 141 7.58 -12.58 -11.87
CA LEU A 141 6.13 -12.73 -12.06
C LEU A 141 5.56 -13.75 -11.06
N ASP A 142 4.47 -13.36 -10.38
CA ASP A 142 3.64 -14.24 -9.55
C ASP A 142 2.98 -15.31 -10.46
N THR A 143 3.74 -16.35 -10.77
CA THR A 143 3.23 -17.52 -11.47
C THR A 143 2.47 -18.35 -10.44
N SER A 144 1.23 -17.95 -10.19
CA SER A 144 0.27 -18.51 -9.23
C SER A 144 -0.13 -19.98 -9.47
N ARG A 145 0.69 -20.79 -10.15
CA ARG A 145 0.37 -22.16 -10.56
C ARG A 145 0.47 -23.20 -9.45
N LYS A 146 0.96 -22.87 -8.25
CA LYS A 146 1.00 -23.82 -7.13
C LYS A 146 0.14 -23.33 -5.97
N PRO A 147 -0.96 -24.03 -5.61
CA PRO A 147 -1.69 -23.71 -4.39
C PRO A 147 -0.76 -23.88 -3.19
N TRP A 148 -0.75 -22.87 -2.33
CA TRP A 148 -0.05 -22.93 -1.05
C TRP A 148 -0.65 -24.06 -0.21
N ARG A 149 0.14 -25.10 0.04
CA ARG A 149 -0.22 -26.13 1.02
C ARG A 149 0.21 -25.62 2.40
N ARG A 150 -0.76 -25.46 3.31
CA ARG A 150 -0.50 -25.35 4.75
C ARG A 150 0.31 -26.59 5.13
N SER A 151 1.62 -26.47 5.31
CA SER A 151 2.40 -27.56 5.88
C SER A 151 2.17 -27.53 7.38
N GLU A 152 1.35 -28.46 7.87
CA GLU A 152 1.46 -28.97 9.23
C GLU A 152 2.93 -29.36 9.47
N ARG A 153 3.59 -28.68 10.39
CA ARG A 153 4.68 -29.22 11.21
C ARG A 153 5.23 -28.15 12.14
N LEU A 154 4.88 -28.27 13.42
CA LEU A 154 5.80 -28.05 14.55
C LEU A 154 5.28 -28.84 15.76
N THR A 155 5.36 -30.17 15.67
CA THR A 155 5.57 -31.04 16.83
C THR A 155 6.71 -31.97 16.47
N ARG A 156 7.92 -31.63 16.94
CA ARG A 156 9.04 -32.53 17.28
C ARG A 156 10.31 -31.71 17.46
N TRP A 157 10.52 -31.26 18.69
CA TRP A 157 11.82 -31.28 19.38
C TRP A 157 11.49 -31.54 20.85
N ALA A 158 11.60 -32.81 21.23
CA ALA A 158 11.83 -33.30 22.59
C ALA A 158 13.14 -34.07 22.54
#